data_AF-A0A538GE10-F1
#
_entry.id   AF-A0A538GE10-F1
#
_cell.length_a   1.000
_cell.length_b   1.000
_cell.length_c   1.000
_cell.angle_alpha   90.00
_cell.angle_beta   90.00
_cell.angle_gamma   90.00
#
_symmetry.space_group_name_H-M   'P 1'
#
loop_
_entity.id
_entity.type
_entity.pdbx_description
1 polymer ?
#
loop_
_entity_poly.entity_id
_entity_poly.type
_entity_poly.pdbx_seq_one_letter_code
_entity_poly.pdbx_strand_id
1 'polypeptide(L)' 'MHDVETVREGRERFVPRGVATTDFVVARAEGATVWDADGREYLDFAGGIACQNLGHNPETVVRAV' A
#
# COMPACT_ATOMS: atom_id res chain seq x y z
N MET A 1 -11.15 -3.42 9.62
CA MET A 1 -10.48 -2.63 8.56
C MET A 1 -11.06 -1.24 8.65
N HIS A 2 -10.22 -0.20 8.71
CA HIS A 2 -10.70 1.18 8.73
C HIS A 2 -11.14 1.56 7.31
N ASP A 3 -12.21 2.33 7.18
CA ASP A 3 -12.62 2.92 5.91
C ASP A 3 -11.61 3.98 5.43
N VAL A 4 -11.67 4.31 4.13
CA VAL A 4 -10.74 5.24 3.48
C VAL A 4 -10.76 6.63 4.13
N GLU A 5 -11.93 7.11 4.56
CA GLU A 5 -12.10 8.43 5.13
C GLU A 5 -11.36 8.54 6.47
N THR A 6 -11.52 7.54 7.34
CA THR A 6 -10.79 7.45 8.61
C THR A 6 -9.27 7.47 8.39
N VAL A 7 -8.76 6.77 7.37
CA VAL A 7 -7.31 6.76 7.05
C VAL A 7 -6.83 8.15 6.59
N ARG A 8 -7.63 8.85 5.77
CA ARG A 8 -7.32 10.19 5.28
C ARG A 8 -7.31 11.23 6.40
N GLU A 9 -8.34 11.25 7.23
CA GLU A 9 -8.42 12.15 8.40
C GLU A 9 -7.25 11.90 9.36
N GLY A 10 -6.91 10.62 9.58
CA GLY A 10 -5.74 10.24 10.36
C GLY A 10 -4.44 10.80 9.78
N ARG A 11 -4.25 10.68 8.46
CA ARG A 11 -3.09 11.25 7.76
C ARG A 11 -3.02 12.77 7.96
N GLU A 12 -4.12 13.49 7.75
CA GLU A 12 -4.15 14.95 7.90
C GLU A 12 -3.82 15.41 9.32
N ARG A 13 -4.30 14.67 10.32
CA ARG A 13 -4.10 15.01 11.73
C ARG A 13 -2.71 14.67 12.26
N PHE A 14 -2.13 13.56 11.81
CA PHE A 14 -0.93 12.97 12.44
C PHE A 14 0.32 12.98 11.56
N VAL A 15 0.21 13.22 10.24
CA VAL A 15 1.36 13.22 9.32
C VAL A 15 1.69 14.64 8.86
N PRO A 16 2.95 15.09 8.96
CA PRO A 16 3.34 16.42 8.50
C PRO A 16 3.20 16.55 6.97
N ARG A 17 2.81 17.75 6.51
CA ARG A 17 2.56 18.05 5.09
C ARG A 17 3.76 17.84 4.16
N GLY A 18 4.99 17.82 4.71
CA GLY A 18 6.21 17.58 3.94
C GLY A 18 6.37 16.13 3.44
N VAL A 19 5.61 15.18 3.99
CA VAL A 19 5.57 13.80 3.50
C VAL A 19 4.62 13.73 2.31
N ALA A 20 5.17 13.77 1.10
CA ALA A 20 4.41 13.71 -0.14
C ALA A 20 4.19 12.25 -0.56
N THR A 21 2.92 11.82 -0.56
CA THR A 21 2.48 10.50 -1.03
C THR A 21 1.22 10.69 -1.87
N THR A 22 0.87 9.71 -2.71
CA THR A 22 -0.44 9.69 -3.37
C THR A 22 -1.56 9.53 -2.34
N ASP A 23 -2.78 9.91 -2.71
CA ASP A 23 -3.99 9.69 -1.90
C ASP A 23 -4.61 8.30 -2.16
N PHE A 24 -3.74 7.30 -2.34
CA PHE A 24 -4.11 5.93 -2.66
C PHE A 24 -3.96 5.05 -1.41
N VAL A 25 -5.09 4.55 -0.89
CA VAL A 25 -5.11 3.71 0.31
C VAL A 25 -5.10 2.25 -0.08
N VAL A 26 -3.96 1.59 0.11
CA VAL A 26 -3.77 0.17 -0.17
C VAL A 26 -4.25 -0.67 1.02
N ALA A 27 -5.07 -1.67 0.73
CA ALA A 27 -5.63 -2.61 1.69
C ALA A 27 -4.90 -3.95 1.72
N ARG A 28 -4.45 -4.41 0.55
CA ARG A 28 -3.75 -5.69 0.36
C ARG A 28 -2.81 -5.56 -0.84
N ALA A 29 -1.74 -6.34 -0.85
CA ALA A 29 -0.87 -6.52 -2.01
C ALA A 29 -0.34 -7.95 -2.08
N GLU A 30 -0.11 -8.49 -3.27
CA GLU A 30 0.46 -9.83 -3.51
C GLU A 30 1.06 -9.89 -4.91
N GLY A 31 2.32 -10.33 -5.02
CA GLY A 31 3.02 -10.34 -6.29
C GLY A 31 3.11 -8.94 -6.90
N ALA A 32 2.65 -8.77 -8.13
CA ALA A 32 2.58 -7.47 -8.81
C ALA A 32 1.21 -6.77 -8.64
N THR A 33 0.31 -7.30 -7.82
CA THR A 33 -1.06 -6.82 -7.69
C THR A 33 -1.27 -6.10 -6.36
N VAL A 34 -1.97 -4.97 -6.39
CA VAL A 34 -2.43 -4.24 -5.20
C VAL A 34 -3.95 -4.08 -5.24
N TRP A 35 -4.58 -4.16 -4.08
CA TRP A 35 -6.00 -3.86 -3.90
C TRP A 35 -6.15 -2.62 -3.05
N ASP A 36 -6.95 -1.67 -3.52
CA ASP A 36 -7.34 -0.53 -2.70
C ASP A 36 -8.35 -0.94 -1.62
N ALA A 37 -8.66 -0.02 -0.71
CA ALA A 37 -9.61 -0.27 0.37
C ALA A 37 -11.06 -0.51 -0.07
N ASP A 38 -11.41 -0.18 -1.32
CA ASP A 38 -12.70 -0.52 -1.93
C ASP A 38 -12.67 -1.90 -2.62
N GLY A 39 -11.53 -2.60 -2.59
CA GLY A 39 -11.33 -3.92 -3.19
C GLY A 39 -11.01 -3.90 -4.68
N ARG A 40 -10.76 -2.72 -5.27
CA ARG A 40 -10.37 -2.63 -6.69
C ARG A 40 -8.94 -3.09 -6.88
N GLU A 41 -8.72 -3.86 -7.93
CA GLU A 41 -7.44 -4.45 -8.27
C GLU A 41 -6.64 -3.57 -9.23
N TYR A 42 -5.34 -3.42 -8.98
CA TYR A 42 -4.41 -2.66 -9.80
C TYR A 42 -3.10 -3.42 -9.99
N LEU A 43 -2.49 -3.25 -11.16
CA LEU A 43 -1.13 -3.70 -11.44
C LEU A 43 -0.13 -2.66 -10.91
N ASP A 44 0.76 -3.07 -10.02
CA ASP A 44 1.78 -2.20 -9.42
C ASP A 44 2.98 -2.01 -10.38
N PHE A 45 3.01 -0.84 -11.01
CA PHE A 45 4.13 -0.38 -11.83
C PHE A 45 5.11 0.53 -11.08
N ALA A 46 4.84 0.87 -9.83
CA ALA A 46 5.72 1.69 -9.00
C ALA A 46 6.73 0.82 -8.23
N GLY A 47 6.35 -0.41 -7.86
CA GLY A 47 7.19 -1.38 -7.19
C GLY A 47 7.74 -0.90 -5.85
N GLY A 48 7.02 -0.01 -5.16
CA GLY A 48 7.47 0.62 -3.92
C GLY A 48 8.81 1.35 -4.06
N ILE A 49 9.00 2.12 -5.15
CA ILE A 49 10.28 2.77 -5.47
C ILE A 49 11.39 1.73 -5.69
N ALA A 50 11.11 0.75 -6.56
CA ALA A 50 12.01 -0.36 -6.91
C ALA A 50 12.42 -1.29 -5.74
N CYS A 51 11.70 -1.26 -4.62
CA CYS A 51 11.95 -2.17 -3.49
C CYS A 51 11.28 -3.54 -3.68
N GLN A 52 10.18 -3.63 -4.42
CA GLN A 52 9.37 -4.85 -4.55
C GLN A 52 9.78 -5.71 -5.76
N ASN A 53 11.09 -5.96 -5.93
CA ASN A 53 11.61 -6.74 -7.07
C ASN A 53 11.14 -8.19 -7.09
N LEU A 54 10.84 -8.77 -5.93
CA LEU A 54 10.26 -10.12 -5.80
C LEU A 54 8.73 -10.12 -5.77
N GLY A 55 8.10 -8.94 -5.97
CA GLY A 55 6.69 -8.71 -5.69
C GLY A 55 6.39 -8.52 -4.20
N HIS A 56 5.15 -8.10 -3.90
CA HIS A 56 4.64 -7.97 -2.54
C HIS A 56 4.37 -9.34 -1.91
N ASN A 57 4.71 -9.48 -0.63
CA ASN A 57 4.45 -10.68 0.19
C ASN A 57 4.90 -12.03 -0.42
N PRO A 58 6.13 -12.16 -0.96
CA PRO A 58 6.59 -13.43 -1.50
C PRO A 58 6.73 -14.47 -0.39
N GLU A 59 6.10 -15.65 -0.55
CA GLU A 59 5.96 -16.67 0.50
C GLU A 59 7.30 -17.02 1.18
N THR A 60 8.35 -17.21 0.39
CA THR A 60 9.70 -17.54 0.89
C THR A 60 10.26 -16.47 1.83
N VAL A 61 10.01 -15.19 1.56
CA VAL A 61 10.49 -14.08 2.39
C VAL A 61 9.61 -13.93 3.63
N VAL A 62 8.28 -13.97 3.46
CA VAL A 62 7.33 -13.85 4.57
C VAL A 62 7.55 -14.95 5.62
N ARG A 63 7.82 -16.19 5.19
CA ARG A 63 8.10 -17.30 6.11
C ARG A 63 9.45 -17.19 6.84
N ALA A 64 10.33 -16.30 6.40
CA ALA A 64 11.68 -16.13 6.95
C ALA A 64 11.79 -14.96 7.95
N VAL A 65 10.72 -14.17 8.12
CA VAL A 65 10.60 -13.06 9.08
C VAL A 65 9.75 -13.50 10.27
#